data_AF-A0AAW2PPC1-F1
#
_entry.id   AF-A0AAW2PPC1-F1
#
_cell.length_a   1.000
_cell.length_b   1.000
_cell.length_c   1.000
_cell.angle_alpha   90.00
_cell.angle_beta   90.00
_cell.angle_gamma   90.00
#
_symmetry.space_group_name_H-M   'P 1'
#
loop_
_entity.id
_entity.type
_entity.pdbx_description
1 polymer ?
#
loop_
_entity_poly.entity_id
_entity_poly.type
_entity_poly.pdbx_seq_one_letter_code
_entity_poly.pdbx_strand_id
1 'polypeptide(L)' 'MAKRGSWFPLFQLLRDAQGEERRAVVQKISEGLSLLEGAFVDCSKGKEFFGGDNVGYLDIALAGCGMDEGM' A
#
# COMPACT_ATOMS: atom_id res chain seq x y z
N MET A 1 4.04 -9.90 -20.19
CA MET A 1 3.58 -8.53 -19.86
C MET A 1 3.19 -8.49 -18.40
N ALA A 2 4.09 -8.07 -17.51
CA ALA A 2 3.74 -7.85 -16.10
C ALA A 2 2.87 -6.60 -16.02
N LYS A 3 1.61 -6.73 -15.59
CA LYS A 3 0.79 -5.57 -15.22
C LYS A 3 1.48 -4.91 -14.04
N ARG A 4 2.12 -3.77 -14.27
CA ARG A 4 2.72 -2.93 -13.24
C ARG A 4 1.63 -2.63 -12.21
N GLY A 5 1.74 -3.19 -11.01
CA GLY A 5 0.79 -2.99 -9.92
C GLY A 5 0.80 -1.55 -9.48
N SER A 6 0.05 -0.70 -10.17
CA SER A 6 -0.14 0.69 -9.77
C SER A 6 -1.26 0.69 -8.75
N TRP A 7 -0.91 0.83 -7.48
CA TRP A 7 -1.89 0.96 -6.40
C TRP A 7 -2.49 2.37 -6.35
N PHE A 8 -1.81 3.35 -6.93
CA PHE A 8 -2.25 4.75 -6.96
C PHE A 8 -3.65 4.96 -7.57
N PRO A 9 -4.03 4.31 -8.69
CA PRO A 9 -5.40 4.27 -9.18
C PRO A 9 -6.42 3.66 -8.20
N LEU A 10 -6.04 2.65 -7.41
CA LEU A 10 -6.93 2.04 -6.43
C LEU A 10 -7.19 2.97 -5.24
N PHE A 11 -6.19 3.74 -4.80
CA PHE A 11 -6.39 4.74 -3.75
C PHE A 11 -7.20 5.95 -4.21
N GLN A 12 -7.04 6.38 -5.48
CA GLN A 12 -7.95 7.37 -6.08
C GLN A 12 -9.38 6.82 -6.12
N LEU A 13 -9.57 5.61 -6.64
CA LEU A 13 -10.87 4.95 -6.68
C LEU A 13 -11.49 4.77 -5.28
N LEU A 14 -10.68 4.49 -4.25
CA LEU A 14 -11.16 4.37 -2.87
C LEU A 14 -11.71 5.70 -2.33
N ARG A 15 -11.08 6.82 -2.70
CA ARG A 15 -11.49 8.18 -2.32
C ARG A 15 -12.85 8.53 -2.92
N ASP A 16 -13.04 8.19 -4.19
CA ASP A 16 -14.24 8.53 -4.96
C ASP A 16 -15.40 7.53 -4.72
N ALA A 17 -15.10 6.28 -4.39
CA ALA A 17 -16.09 5.22 -4.23
C ALA A 17 -16.96 5.37 -2.96
N GLN A 18 -18.24 5.06 -3.09
CA GLN A 18 -19.20 5.06 -1.97
C GLN A 18 -19.94 3.72 -1.84
N GLY A 19 -20.49 3.46 -0.64
CA GLY A 19 -21.30 2.27 -0.38
C GLY A 19 -20.58 0.95 -0.70
N GLU A 20 -21.23 0.09 -1.48
CA GLU A 20 -20.72 -1.24 -1.83
C GLU A 20 -19.50 -1.20 -2.78
N GLU A 21 -19.37 -0.17 -3.63
CA GLU A 21 -18.19 0.01 -4.47
C GLU A 21 -16.94 0.21 -3.59
N ARG A 22 -17.06 1.05 -2.55
CA ARG A 22 -15.97 1.29 -1.60
C ARG A 22 -15.50 0.01 -0.94
N ARG A 23 -16.43 -0.90 -0.58
CA ARG A 23 -16.09 -2.19 0.02
C ARG A 23 -15.24 -3.05 -0.91
N ALA A 24 -15.61 -3.16 -2.18
CA ALA A 24 -14.84 -3.94 -3.16
C ALA A 24 -13.43 -3.37 -3.37
N VAL A 25 -13.29 -2.04 -3.35
CA VAL A 25 -11.98 -1.38 -3.46
C VAL A 25 -11.13 -1.59 -2.20
N VAL A 26 -11.74 -1.48 -1.01
CA VAL A 26 -11.07 -1.78 0.27
C VAL A 26 -10.58 -3.23 0.29
N GLN A 27 -11.39 -4.19 -0.14
CA GLN A 27 -10.97 -5.60 -0.18
C GLN A 27 -9.74 -5.80 -1.06
N LYS A 28 -9.73 -5.25 -2.28
CA LYS A 28 -8.56 -5.34 -3.17
C LYS A 28 -7.29 -4.72 -2.58
N ILE A 29 -7.43 -3.55 -1.95
CA ILE A 29 -6.28 -2.89 -1.29
C ILE A 29 -5.80 -3.73 -0.10
N SER A 30 -6.73 -4.28 0.69
CA SER A 30 -6.41 -5.12 1.84
C SER A 30 -5.69 -6.40 1.45
N GLU A 31 -6.10 -7.06 0.37
CA GLU A 31 -5.41 -8.25 -0.16
C GLU A 31 -3.97 -7.92 -0.58
N GLY A 32 -3.78 -6.79 -1.25
CA GLY A 32 -2.44 -6.29 -1.60
C GLY A 32 -1.59 -5.99 -0.36
N LEU A 33 -2.16 -5.31 0.64
CA LEU A 33 -1.47 -4.95 1.88
C LEU A 33 -1.08 -6.18 2.69
N SER A 34 -1.92 -7.22 2.71
CA SER A 34 -1.60 -8.47 3.42
C SER A 34 -0.37 -9.17 2.84
N LEU A 35 -0.24 -9.18 1.51
CA LEU A 35 0.97 -9.73 0.86
C LEU A 35 2.22 -8.89 1.18
N LEU A 36 2.05 -7.56 1.23
CA LEU A 36 3.11 -6.62 1.55
C LEU A 36 3.57 -6.73 3.01
N GLU A 37 2.64 -6.96 3.94
CA GLU A 37 2.93 -7.22 5.36
C GLU A 37 3.75 -8.50 5.53
N GLY A 38 3.41 -9.57 4.82
CA GLY A 38 4.22 -10.79 4.79
C GLY A 38 5.65 -10.52 4.34
N ALA A 39 5.81 -9.81 3.21
CA ALA A 39 7.12 -9.40 2.73
C ALA A 39 7.85 -8.46 3.71
N PHE A 40 7.13 -7.60 4.44
CA PHE A 40 7.71 -6.72 5.45
C PHE A 40 8.32 -7.51 6.59
N VAL A 41 7.62 -8.53 7.11
CA VAL A 41 8.13 -9.38 8.19
C VAL A 41 9.43 -10.08 7.77
N ASP A 42 9.46 -10.64 6.56
CA ASP A 42 10.64 -11.32 6.03
C ASP A 42 11.82 -10.37 5.78
N CYS A 43 11.56 -9.17 5.25
CA CYS A 43 12.60 -8.21 4.86
C CYS A 43 13.12 -7.36 6.04
N SER A 44 12.24 -6.88 6.92
CA SER A 44 12.58 -5.96 8.00
C SER A 44 13.41 -6.61 9.10
N LYS A 45 13.31 -7.95 9.25
CA LYS A 45 13.93 -8.71 10.35
C LYS A 45 13.49 -8.18 11.72
N GLY A 46 12.23 -7.74 11.83
CA GLY A 46 11.64 -7.22 13.07
C GLY A 46 11.97 -5.75 13.36
N LYS A 47 12.33 -4.97 12.33
CA LYS A 47 12.65 -3.54 12.44
C LYS A 47 11.61 -2.67 11.74
N GLU A 48 11.78 -1.36 11.81
CA GLU A 48 10.79 -0.37 11.38
C GLU A 48 10.64 -0.22 9.86
N PHE A 49 11.67 -0.57 9.08
CA PHE A 49 11.67 -0.43 7.62
C PHE A 49 11.84 -1.76 6.91
N PHE A 50 11.42 -1.82 5.63
CA PHE A 50 11.70 -2.99 4.77
C PHE A 50 13.20 -3.28 4.67
N GLY A 51 14.05 -2.24 4.74
CA GLY A 51 15.51 -2.35 4.79
C GLY A 51 16.09 -2.60 6.18
N GLY A 52 15.26 -2.87 7.18
CA GLY A 52 15.67 -3.02 8.57
C GLY A 52 15.80 -1.66 9.26
N ASP A 53 17.05 -1.23 9.50
CA ASP A 53 17.35 0.08 10.10
C ASP A 53 17.39 1.22 9.07
N ASN A 54 17.43 0.88 7.78
CA ASN A 54 17.57 1.86 6.70
C ASN A 54 16.27 2.01 5.94
N VAL A 55 15.88 3.26 5.70
CA VAL A 55 14.79 3.60 4.79
C VAL A 55 15.16 3.14 3.39
N GLY A 56 14.37 2.23 2.82
CA GLY A 56 14.50 1.72 1.47
C GLY A 56 13.57 2.42 0.49
N TYR A 57 13.76 2.13 -0.79
CA TYR A 57 12.90 2.63 -1.87
C TYR A 57 11.42 2.32 -1.64
N LEU A 58 11.13 1.11 -1.13
CA LEU A 58 9.76 0.66 -0.88
C LEU A 58 9.11 1.46 0.26
N ASP A 59 9.85 1.76 1.33
CA ASP A 59 9.38 2.60 2.43
C ASP A 59 9.00 4.01 1.92
N ILE A 60 9.81 4.59 1.04
CA ILE A 60 9.52 5.91 0.42
C ILE A 60 8.30 5.84 -0.50
N ALA A 61 8.20 4.81 -1.33
CA ALA A 61 7.08 4.64 -2.26
C ALA A 61 5.74 4.48 -1.52
N LEU A 62 5.74 3.80 -0.37
CA LEU A 62 4.56 3.62 0.46
C LEU A 62 4.26 4.87 1.31
N ALA A 63 5.28 5.58 1.79
CA ALA A 63 5.08 6.85 2.50
C ALA A 63 4.36 7.89 1.62
N GLY A 64 4.72 7.97 0.33
CA GLY A 64 4.03 8.82 -0.64
C GLY A 64 2.60 8.39 -0.98
N CYS A 65 2.17 7.22 -0.51
CA CYS A 65 0.82 6.72 -0.67
C CYS A 65 -0.14 7.20 0.44
N GLY A 66 0.39 7.63 1.58
CA GLY A 66 -0.38 7.91 2.80
C GLY A 66 -0.75 9.37 3.05
N MET A 67 -0.38 10.32 2.17
CA MET A 67 -0.60 11.74 2.43
C MET A 67 -1.41 12.41 1.31
N ASP A 68 -2.73 12.30 1.46
CA ASP A 68 -3.68 13.33 1.04
C ASP A 68 -4.51 13.68 2.29
N GLU A 69 -3.85 14.23 3.33
CA GLU A 69 -4.57 15.06 4.31
C GLU A 69 -4.84 16.40 3.64
N GLY A 70 -5.93 16.45 2.90
CA GLY A 70 -6.43 17.63 2.21
C GLY A 70 -7.94 17.73 2.38
N MET A 71 -8.34 18.44 3.44
CA MET A 71 -9.59 19.20 3.66
C MET A 71 -10.89 18.72 3.01
#